data_AF-A0A7L2RUK3-F1
#
_entry.id   AF-A0A7L2RUK3-F1
#
_cell.length_a   1.000
_cell.length_b   1.000
_cell.length_c   1.000
_cell.angle_alpha   90.00
_cell.angle_beta   90.00
_cell.angle_gamma   90.00
#
_symmetry.space_group_name_H-M   'P 1'
#
loop_
_entity.id
_entity.type
_entity.pdbx_description
1 polymer ?
#
loop_
_entity_poly.entity_id
_entity_poly.type
_entity_poly.pdbx_seq_one_letter_code
_entity_poly.pdbx_strand_id
1 'polypeptide(L)'
;GVGNSSDGILVLGATNIPWVLDSAIRRRFEKRIYIPLPEEAARAQMFRLHLGNTPHSLTDANIQELARKTDGYSGADISIIVRDALMQPVRKVQSATHFKKV
;
A
#
# COMPACT_ATOMS: atom_id res chain seq x y z
N GLY A 1 4.20 -6.75 17.49
CA GLY A 1 3.86 -6.75 18.92
C GLY A 1 4.70 -5.72 19.65
N VAL A 2 4.20 -5.19 20.76
CA VAL A 2 4.90 -4.19 21.61
C VAL A 2 5.32 -4.88 22.91
N GLY A 3 6.62 -4.86 23.22
CA GLY A 3 7.17 -5.24 24.52
C GLY A 3 7.70 -4.00 25.25
N ASN A 4 7.47 -3.92 26.57
CA ASN A 4 7.87 -2.78 27.40
C ASN A 4 8.95 -3.23 28.39
N SER A 5 10.16 -2.69 28.28
CA SER A 5 11.24 -2.86 29.27
C SER A 5 11.34 -1.61 30.14
N SER A 6 11.72 -1.76 31.41
CA SER A 6 11.84 -0.69 32.42
C SER A 6 12.81 0.45 32.05
N ASP A 7 13.61 0.28 31.01
CA ASP A 7 14.62 1.24 30.53
C ASP A 7 14.09 2.16 29.40
N GLY A 8 12.79 2.11 29.10
CA GLY A 8 12.18 2.93 28.04
C GLY A 8 12.41 2.41 26.61
N ILE A 9 12.83 1.15 26.47
CA ILE A 9 13.05 0.50 25.17
C ILE A 9 11.74 -0.13 24.67
N LEU A 10 11.33 0.27 23.45
CA LEU A 10 10.19 -0.29 22.74
C LEU A 10 10.65 -1.26 21.66
N VAL A 11 10.19 -2.51 21.73
CA VAL A 11 10.46 -3.52 20.68
C VAL A 11 9.23 -3.72 19.80
N LEU A 12 9.41 -3.56 18.48
CA LEU A 12 8.38 -3.80 17.46
C LEU A 12 8.75 -5.01 16.60
N GLY A 13 7.85 -5.99 16.53
CA GLY A 13 7.96 -7.15 15.63
C GLY A 13 6.78 -7.25 14.67
N ALA A 14 7.05 -7.61 13.41
CA ALA A 14 6.06 -7.83 12.34
C ALA A 14 6.17 -9.26 11.81
N THR A 15 5.03 -9.92 11.56
CA THR A 15 4.96 -11.26 10.95
C THR A 15 3.62 -11.47 10.26
N ASN A 16 3.65 -12.12 9.09
CA ASN A 16 2.44 -12.53 8.36
C ASN A 16 1.98 -13.95 8.78
N ILE A 17 2.78 -14.67 9.58
CA ILE A 17 2.56 -16.08 9.93
C ILE A 17 2.73 -16.28 11.45
N PRO A 18 1.86 -15.66 12.29
CA PRO A 18 2.05 -15.64 13.75
C PRO A 18 1.94 -17.02 14.43
N TRP A 19 1.36 -18.02 13.78
CA TRP A 19 1.22 -19.39 14.32
C TRP A 19 2.51 -20.21 14.24
N VAL A 20 3.45 -19.87 13.35
CA VAL A 20 4.76 -20.54 13.25
C VAL A 20 5.74 -20.01 14.30
N LEU A 21 5.45 -18.84 14.90
CA LEU A 21 6.32 -18.23 15.89
C LEU A 21 6.39 -19.08 17.16
N ASP A 22 7.62 -19.38 17.60
CA ASP A 22 7.86 -20.15 18.82
C ASP A 22 7.10 -19.57 20.02
N SER A 23 6.58 -20.48 20.86
CA SER A 23 5.73 -20.13 21.98
C SER A 23 6.43 -19.26 23.03
N ALA A 24 7.74 -19.44 23.23
CA ALA A 24 8.52 -18.65 24.19
C ALA A 24 8.71 -17.21 23.70
N ILE A 25 9.02 -17.02 22.41
CA ILE A 25 9.12 -15.68 21.81
C ILE A 25 7.74 -15.01 21.81
N ARG A 26 6.69 -15.74 21.41
CA ARG A 26 5.33 -15.21 21.35
C ARG A 26 4.84 -14.69 22.71
N ARG A 27 5.26 -15.31 23.83
CA ARG A 27 4.96 -14.83 25.19
C ARG A 27 5.67 -13.52 25.55
N ARG A 28 6.81 -13.19 24.94
CA ARG A 28 7.51 -11.91 25.15
C ARG A 28 6.83 -10.72 24.47
N PHE A 29 6.01 -10.98 23.45
CA PHE A 29 5.17 -9.97 22.81
C PHE A 29 3.77 -9.99 23.42
N GLU A 30 3.61 -9.30 24.54
CA GLU A 30 2.37 -9.22 25.31
C GLU A 30 1.26 -8.49 24.54
N LYS A 31 1.60 -7.37 23.88
CA LYS A 31 0.67 -6.64 23.02
C LYS A 31 0.80 -7.10 21.58
N ARG A 32 -0.33 -7.52 20.98
CA ARG A 32 -0.41 -7.98 19.59
C ARG A 32 -1.52 -7.22 18.89
N ILE A 33 -1.18 -6.56 17.80
CA ILE A 33 -2.09 -5.75 17.00
C ILE A 33 -2.26 -6.46 15.67
N TYR A 34 -3.50 -6.82 15.35
CA TYR A 34 -3.85 -7.33 14.03
C TYR A 34 -3.97 -6.15 13.07
N ILE A 35 -3.35 -6.27 11.90
CA ILE A 35 -3.42 -5.28 10.82
C ILE A 35 -4.27 -5.89 9.71
N PRO A 36 -5.54 -5.48 9.54
CA PRO A 36 -6.39 -5.99 8.48
C PRO A 36 -5.99 -5.42 7.11
N LEU A 37 -6.60 -5.97 6.06
CA LEU A 37 -6.59 -5.33 4.74
C LEU A 37 -7.32 -3.98 4.79
N PRO A 38 -6.91 -3.00 3.97
CA PRO A 38 -7.51 -1.68 3.97
C PRO A 38 -8.95 -1.70 3.46
N GLU A 39 -9.82 -0.98 4.16
CA GLU A 39 -11.18 -0.68 3.69
C GLU A 39 -11.16 0.31 2.52
N GLU A 40 -12.29 0.42 1.82
CA GLU A 40 -12.45 1.26 0.63
C GLU A 40 -11.92 2.69 0.81
N ALA A 41 -12.29 3.37 1.91
CA ALA A 41 -11.83 4.73 2.18
C ALA A 41 -10.29 4.82 2.33
N ALA A 42 -9.68 3.82 2.98
CA ALA A 42 -8.22 3.74 3.11
C ALA A 42 -7.56 3.46 1.75
N ARG A 43 -8.15 2.58 0.92
CA ARG A 43 -7.67 2.32 -0.45
C ARG A 43 -7.72 3.58 -1.32
N ALA A 44 -8.78 4.39 -1.22
CA ALA A 44 -8.87 5.67 -1.92
C ALA A 44 -7.74 6.64 -1.51
N GLN A 45 -7.41 6.70 -0.21
CA GLN A 45 -6.27 7.49 0.27
C GLN A 45 -4.93 6.93 -0.23
N MET A 46 -4.76 5.61 -0.26
CA MET A 46 -3.56 4.96 -0.78
C MET A 46 -3.36 5.28 -2.27
N PHE A 47 -4.43 5.27 -3.09
CA PHE A 47 -4.34 5.70 -4.49
C PHE A 47 -3.84 7.14 -4.63
N ARG A 48 -4.41 8.08 -3.85
CA ARG A 48 -3.96 9.49 -3.85
C ARG A 48 -2.49 9.61 -3.44
N LEU A 49 -2.10 8.88 -2.39
CA LEU A 49 -0.73 8.90 -1.88
C LEU A 49 0.27 8.37 -2.91
N HIS A 50 -0.06 7.26 -3.59
CA HIS A 50 0.84 6.67 -4.58
C HIS A 50 0.87 7.41 -5.93
N LEU A 51 -0.22 8.11 -6.30
CA LEU A 51 -0.21 9.02 -7.44
C LEU A 51 0.66 10.26 -7.17
N GLY A 52 0.70 10.73 -5.92
CA GLY A 52 1.51 11.85 -5.49
C GLY A 52 1.25 13.10 -6.32
N ASN A 53 2.32 13.73 -6.81
CA ASN A 53 2.25 14.93 -7.65
C ASN A 53 2.38 14.64 -9.15
N THR A 54 2.34 13.36 -9.57
CA THR A 54 2.49 13.04 -10.98
C THR A 54 1.27 13.54 -11.75
N PRO A 55 1.45 14.35 -12.82
CA PRO A 55 0.32 14.87 -13.59
C PRO A 55 -0.56 13.73 -14.13
N HIS A 56 -1.85 13.78 -13.80
CA HIS A 56 -2.85 12.82 -14.25
C HIS A 56 -4.20 13.51 -14.47
N SER A 57 -5.05 12.88 -15.27
CA SER A 57 -6.41 13.35 -15.56
C SER A 57 -7.49 12.71 -14.68
N LEU A 58 -7.10 11.90 -13.68
CA LEU A 58 -8.04 11.24 -12.78
C LEU A 58 -8.79 12.26 -11.90
N THR A 59 -10.11 12.13 -11.85
CA THR A 59 -10.97 12.88 -10.93
C THR A 59 -11.11 12.16 -9.59
N ASP A 60 -11.58 12.85 -8.55
CA ASP A 60 -11.90 12.20 -7.27
C ASP A 60 -12.92 11.06 -7.41
N ALA A 61 -13.91 11.20 -8.29
CA ALA A 61 -14.88 10.14 -8.57
C ALA A 61 -14.21 8.88 -9.15
N ASN A 62 -13.18 9.05 -10.00
CA ASN A 62 -12.41 7.92 -10.52
C ASN A 62 -11.61 7.24 -9.41
N ILE A 63 -11.00 8.00 -8.49
CA ILE A 63 -10.26 7.42 -7.36
C ILE A 63 -11.19 6.60 -6.46
N GLN A 64 -12.41 7.10 -6.19
CA GLN A 64 -13.40 6.35 -5.42
C GLN A 64 -13.87 5.08 -6.17
N GLU A 65 -14.01 5.14 -7.49
CA GLU A 65 -14.30 3.96 -8.29
C GLU A 65 -13.18 2.91 -8.23
N LEU A 66 -11.92 3.34 -8.33
CA LEU A 66 -10.76 2.45 -8.18
C LEU A 66 -10.76 1.78 -6.80
N ALA A 67 -11.02 2.54 -5.73
CA ALA A 67 -11.11 2.00 -4.38
C ALA A 67 -12.23 0.96 -4.21
N ARG A 68 -13.39 1.17 -4.83
CA ARG A 68 -14.49 0.18 -4.87
C ARG A 68 -14.12 -1.09 -5.61
N LYS A 69 -13.36 -0.99 -6.70
CA LYS A 69 -12.96 -2.13 -7.54
C LYS A 69 -11.82 -2.97 -6.95
N THR A 70 -11.06 -2.43 -6.00
CA THR A 70 -9.91 -3.11 -5.39
C THR A 70 -10.22 -3.72 -4.03
N ASP A 71 -11.42 -4.28 -3.86
CA ASP A 71 -11.73 -4.99 -2.63
C ASP A 71 -10.81 -6.20 -2.42
N GLY A 72 -10.33 -6.37 -1.18
CA GLY A 72 -9.33 -7.37 -0.82
C GLY A 72 -7.88 -7.04 -1.19
N TYR A 73 -7.60 -5.88 -1.81
CA TYR A 73 -6.23 -5.50 -2.16
C TYR A 73 -5.49 -4.98 -0.94
N SER A 74 -4.22 -5.38 -0.80
CA SER A 74 -3.32 -4.80 0.19
C SER A 74 -2.76 -3.46 -0.30
N GLY A 75 -2.14 -2.70 0.61
CA GLY A 75 -1.42 -1.48 0.21
C GLY A 75 -0.26 -1.75 -0.76
N ALA A 76 0.36 -2.94 -0.69
CA ALA A 76 1.39 -3.33 -1.64
C ALA A 76 0.81 -3.53 -3.05
N ASP A 77 -0.36 -4.16 -3.17
CA ASP A 77 -1.02 -4.37 -4.46
C ASP A 77 -1.41 -3.04 -5.11
N ILE A 78 -1.95 -2.10 -4.33
CA ILE A 78 -2.31 -0.75 -4.81
C ILE A 78 -1.06 -0.01 -5.31
N SER A 79 0.04 -0.05 -4.54
CA SER A 79 1.31 0.55 -4.93
C SER A 79 1.84 -0.01 -6.26
N ILE A 80 1.75 -1.33 -6.46
CA ILE A 80 2.17 -1.99 -7.69
C ILE A 80 1.33 -1.54 -8.89
N ILE A 81 0.00 -1.50 -8.74
CA ILE A 81 -0.90 -1.07 -9.82
C ILE A 81 -0.63 0.38 -10.21
N VAL A 82 -0.49 1.28 -9.23
CA VAL A 82 -0.21 2.69 -9.52
C VAL A 82 1.14 2.82 -10.21
N ARG A 83 2.17 2.11 -9.73
CA ARG A 83 3.50 2.13 -10.36
C ARG A 83 3.47 1.64 -11.82
N ASP A 84 2.72 0.58 -12.12
CA ASP A 84 2.59 0.12 -13.51
C ASP A 84 1.80 1.12 -14.37
N ALA A 85 0.75 1.72 -13.83
CA ALA A 85 -0.01 2.78 -14.52
C ALA A 85 0.87 4.01 -14.84
N LEU A 86 1.76 4.39 -13.92
CA LEU A 86 2.71 5.49 -14.11
C LEU A 86 3.76 5.20 -15.20
N MET A 87 4.00 3.93 -15.55
CA MET A 87 4.87 3.55 -16.66
C MET A 87 4.19 3.61 -18.02
N GLN A 88 2.85 3.72 -18.07
CA GLN A 88 2.10 3.74 -19.33
C GLN A 88 2.47 4.91 -20.25
N PRO A 89 2.67 6.15 -19.78
CA PRO A 89 3.14 7.25 -20.63
C PRO A 89 4.51 6.95 -21.26
N VAL A 90 5.44 6.36 -20.49
CA VAL A 90 6.78 5.99 -20.99
C VAL A 90 6.67 4.95 -22.10
N ARG A 91 5.88 3.90 -21.89
CA ARG A 91 5.64 2.85 -22.89
C ARG A 91 5.05 3.44 -24.18
N LYS A 92 4.07 4.35 -24.06
CA LYS A 92 3.45 5.03 -25.22
C LYS A 92 4.45 5.86 -26.02
N VAL A 93 5.33 6.60 -25.35
CA VAL A 93 6.37 7.39 -26.01
C VAL A 93 7.39 6.49 -26.72
N GLN A 94 7.79 5.38 -26.10
CA GLN A 94 8.74 4.43 -26.69
C GLN A 94 8.18 3.75 -27.96
N SER A 95 6.88 3.44 -27.98
CA SER A 95 6.23 2.79 -29.13
C SER A 95 5.66 3.79 -30.15
N ALA A 96 5.83 5.09 -29.96
CA ALA A 96 5.23 6.09 -30.83
C ALA A 96 5.97 6.17 -32.17
N THR A 97 5.21 6.11 -33.27
CA THR A 97 5.73 6.27 -34.63
C THR A 97 5.67 7.70 -35.14
N HIS A 98 4.86 8.55 -34.50
CA HIS A 98 4.62 9.93 -34.92
C HIS A 98 4.50 10.84 -33.70
N PHE A 99 5.05 12.06 -33.81
CA PHE A 99 4.89 13.12 -32.83
C PHE A 99 4.46 14.41 -33.55
N LYS A 100 3.52 15.15 -32.96
CA LYS A 100 3.13 16.48 -33.42
C LYS A 100 3.76 17.52 -32.50
N LYS A 101 4.45 18.52 -33.06
CA LYS A 101 4.88 19.70 -32.30
C LYS A 101 3.63 20.45 -31.83
N VAL A 102 3.52 20.63 -30.52
CA VAL A 102 2.47 21.42 -29.85
C VAL A 102 2.98 22.84 -29.66
#